data_AF-A0A945LYS8-F1
#
_entry.id   AF-A0A945LYS8-F1
#
_cell.length_a   1.000
_cell.length_b   1.000
_cell.length_c   1.000
_cell.angle_alpha   90.00
_cell.angle_beta   90.00
_cell.angle_gamma   90.00
#
_symmetry.space_group_name_H-M   'P 1'
#
loop_
_entity.id
_entity.type
_entity.pdbx_description
1 polymer ?
#
loop_
_entity_poly.entity_id
_entity_poly.type
_entity_poly.pdbx_seq_one_letter_code
_entity_poly.pdbx_strand_id
1 'polypeptide(L)'
;MSGSSAAGLSLEAIAAGGKKALSTALAELEKAPESPACLDLLSQAYKSPKAHVIGVTGPPGVGKSTLLGVLIEKIRQSGRTVGVIAVDPSSQVSGGALLGDRGRLVTNPEDAGVYVRSMAARDRLGGLAALTMPAMVLMRGLFDVVLIETVGVGQSETEVVRAADTVLFCAQPGSGDSLQFMKAGIIEIPDIFVITKSDMGGVARRAEADLRNALNHVAGNADEAGAPWKAPVLGVSSQKKEGFDGLLEAFEAHWRWLGVGRRLEGRRSEKDSLWLEEALRDLYGREGIKSLGQMKPDPGETPFQKLAQVIKEKSGV
;
A
#
# COMPACT_ATOMS: atom_id res chain seq x y z
N MET A 1 -40.02 -8.36 8.11
CA MET A 1 -39.78 -6.90 8.11
C MET A 1 -38.54 -6.60 8.94
N SER A 2 -37.44 -6.28 8.26
CA SER A 2 -36.38 -5.38 8.72
C SER A 2 -35.42 -5.20 7.53
N GLY A 3 -35.83 -4.35 6.60
CA GLY A 3 -34.92 -3.84 5.58
C GLY A 3 -33.83 -3.05 6.29
N SER A 4 -32.62 -3.59 6.34
CA SER A 4 -31.44 -2.84 6.72
C SER A 4 -31.19 -1.81 5.63
N SER A 5 -31.60 -0.57 5.88
CA SER A 5 -31.47 0.54 4.95
C SER A 5 -30.00 0.74 4.57
N ALA A 6 -29.71 0.75 3.27
CA ALA A 6 -28.44 1.17 2.68
C ALA A 6 -28.12 2.67 2.89
N ALA A 7 -28.79 3.34 3.85
CA ALA A 7 -28.44 4.66 4.34
C ALA A 7 -27.38 4.49 5.44
N GLY A 8 -26.08 4.64 5.12
CA GLY A 8 -25.07 4.64 6.18
C GLY A 8 -23.60 4.38 5.81
N LEU A 9 -23.25 4.05 4.57
CA LEU A 9 -21.86 3.87 4.13
C LEU A 9 -21.41 5.06 3.27
N SER A 10 -21.33 6.25 3.85
CA SER A 10 -20.66 7.40 3.21
C SER A 10 -19.28 7.62 3.81
N LEU A 11 -18.37 8.20 3.01
CA LEU A 11 -17.03 8.54 3.50
C LEU A 11 -17.09 9.50 4.69
N GLU A 12 -17.99 10.47 4.64
CA GLU A 12 -18.22 11.46 5.71
C GLU A 12 -18.70 10.80 7.01
N ALA A 13 -19.65 9.86 6.93
CA ALA A 13 -20.13 9.14 8.11
C ALA A 13 -19.03 8.28 8.74
N ILE A 14 -18.16 7.68 7.92
CA ILE A 14 -17.01 6.91 8.40
C ILE A 14 -15.98 7.83 9.08
N ALA A 15 -15.68 8.99 8.48
CA ALA A 15 -14.79 9.98 9.07
C ALA A 15 -15.30 10.46 10.44
N ALA A 16 -16.61 10.76 10.56
CA ALA A 16 -17.23 11.18 11.80
C ALA A 16 -17.32 10.05 12.85
N GLY A 17 -17.54 8.81 12.41
CA GLY A 17 -17.63 7.63 13.28
C GLY A 17 -16.29 7.01 13.71
N GLY A 18 -15.18 7.52 13.18
CA GLY A 18 -13.82 7.11 13.55
C GLY A 18 -13.53 5.62 13.36
N LYS A 19 -12.65 5.05 14.21
CA LYS A 19 -12.13 3.68 14.07
C LYS A 19 -13.22 2.61 14.00
N LYS A 20 -14.32 2.78 14.75
CA LYS A 20 -15.42 1.81 14.78
C LYS A 20 -16.14 1.78 13.43
N ALA A 21 -16.51 2.94 12.90
CA ALA A 21 -17.17 3.03 11.60
C ALA A 21 -16.28 2.52 10.47
N LEU A 22 -14.97 2.84 10.50
CA LEU A 22 -14.01 2.31 9.55
C LEU A 22 -13.90 0.78 9.61
N SER A 23 -13.86 0.21 10.81
CA SER A 23 -13.82 -1.26 10.99
C SER A 23 -15.06 -1.94 10.43
N THR A 24 -16.24 -1.36 10.65
CA THR A 24 -17.50 -1.85 10.08
C THR A 24 -17.50 -1.74 8.56
N ALA A 25 -17.07 -0.62 7.99
CA ALA A 25 -16.99 -0.43 6.55
C ALA A 25 -16.02 -1.43 5.88
N LEU A 26 -14.86 -1.67 6.49
CA LEU A 26 -13.91 -2.68 6.01
C LEU A 26 -14.48 -4.11 6.11
N ALA A 27 -15.27 -4.42 7.13
CA ALA A 27 -15.94 -5.71 7.25
C ALA A 27 -17.03 -5.91 6.19
N GLU A 28 -17.80 -4.86 5.86
CA GLU A 28 -18.77 -4.91 4.76
C GLU A 28 -18.09 -5.04 3.40
N LEU A 29 -16.96 -4.33 3.19
CA LEU A 29 -16.11 -4.50 2.01
C LEU A 29 -15.57 -5.94 1.88
N GLU A 30 -15.21 -6.57 2.99
CA GLU A 30 -14.77 -7.97 3.01
C GLU A 30 -15.89 -8.96 2.66
N LYS A 31 -17.12 -8.65 3.05
CA LYS A 31 -18.29 -9.50 2.86
C LYS A 31 -18.85 -9.41 1.45
N ALA A 32 -18.94 -8.19 0.90
CA ALA A 32 -19.59 -7.93 -0.38
C ALA A 32 -18.89 -6.79 -1.14
N PRO A 33 -17.64 -7.00 -1.60
CA PRO A 33 -16.80 -5.96 -2.21
C PRO A 33 -17.43 -5.33 -3.47
N GLU A 34 -18.26 -6.10 -4.17
CA GLU A 34 -18.92 -5.72 -5.42
C GLU A 34 -20.33 -5.15 -5.21
N SER A 35 -20.79 -5.05 -3.95
CA SER A 35 -22.10 -4.46 -3.68
C SER A 35 -22.14 -2.99 -4.13
N PRO A 36 -23.27 -2.49 -4.66
CA PRO A 36 -23.38 -1.10 -5.09
C PRO A 36 -22.98 -0.09 -4.00
N ALA A 37 -23.31 -0.37 -2.74
CA ALA A 37 -22.94 0.47 -1.60
C ALA A 37 -21.41 0.50 -1.37
N CYS A 38 -20.72 -0.63 -1.51
CA CYS A 38 -19.27 -0.68 -1.38
C CYS A 38 -18.56 0.04 -2.53
N LEU A 39 -19.01 -0.17 -3.77
CA LEU A 39 -18.43 0.48 -4.95
C LEU A 39 -18.67 2.00 -4.95
N ASP A 40 -19.83 2.45 -4.46
CA ASP A 40 -20.11 3.88 -4.27
C ASP A 40 -19.21 4.49 -3.18
N LEU A 41 -19.07 3.85 -2.02
CA LEU A 41 -18.15 4.27 -0.97
C LEU A 41 -16.70 4.39 -1.48
N LEU A 42 -16.21 3.37 -2.19
CA LEU A 42 -14.86 3.38 -2.76
C LEU A 42 -14.71 4.49 -3.81
N SER A 43 -15.76 4.79 -4.57
CA SER A 43 -15.78 5.92 -5.50
C SER A 43 -15.70 7.27 -4.80
N GLN A 44 -16.42 7.45 -3.68
CA GLN A 44 -16.33 8.66 -2.85
C GLN A 44 -14.90 8.84 -2.29
N ALA A 45 -14.33 7.77 -1.74
CA ALA A 45 -12.97 7.76 -1.19
C ALA A 45 -11.91 8.02 -2.27
N TYR A 46 -12.08 7.43 -3.47
CA TYR A 46 -11.19 7.63 -4.60
C TYR A 46 -11.18 9.09 -5.07
N LYS A 47 -12.35 9.75 -5.10
CA LYS A 47 -12.50 11.17 -5.49
C LYS A 47 -12.03 12.15 -4.41
N SER A 48 -11.80 11.68 -3.19
CA SER A 48 -11.34 12.51 -2.06
C SER A 48 -9.99 12.02 -1.52
N PRO A 49 -8.95 11.84 -2.36
CA PRO A 49 -7.68 11.29 -1.89
C PRO A 49 -6.98 12.31 -0.98
N LYS A 50 -6.59 11.86 0.21
CA LYS A 50 -5.89 12.67 1.21
C LYS A 50 -4.49 12.13 1.48
N ALA A 51 -4.36 10.82 1.65
CA ALA A 51 -3.14 10.22 2.15
C ALA A 51 -2.03 10.15 1.11
N HIS A 52 -0.79 10.28 1.60
CA HIS A 52 0.39 9.73 0.95
C HIS A 52 0.47 8.22 1.27
N VAL A 53 0.37 7.36 0.25
CA VAL A 53 0.41 5.91 0.43
C VAL A 53 1.83 5.39 0.28
N ILE A 54 2.39 4.81 1.33
CA ILE A 54 3.76 4.30 1.39
C ILE A 54 3.73 2.78 1.56
N GLY A 55 4.30 2.08 0.58
CA GLY A 55 4.51 0.64 0.60
C GLY A 55 5.86 0.31 1.22
N VAL A 56 5.92 -0.63 2.16
CA VAL A 56 7.14 -1.06 2.81
C VAL A 56 7.37 -2.54 2.50
N THR A 57 8.49 -2.81 1.84
CA THR A 57 8.86 -4.17 1.42
C THR A 57 10.32 -4.47 1.71
N GLY A 58 10.73 -5.72 1.51
CA GLY A 58 12.05 -6.23 1.83
C GLY A 58 11.99 -7.64 2.43
N PRO A 59 13.13 -8.35 2.50
CA PRO A 59 13.18 -9.76 2.89
C PRO A 59 12.64 -10.01 4.30
N PRO A 60 12.34 -11.28 4.65
CA PRO A 60 11.89 -11.63 5.99
C PRO A 60 12.98 -11.32 7.01
N GLY A 61 12.60 -10.90 8.22
CA GLY A 61 13.57 -10.62 9.29
C GLY A 61 14.40 -9.33 9.13
N VAL A 62 14.19 -8.57 8.04
CA VAL A 62 14.88 -7.29 7.81
C VAL A 62 14.50 -6.20 8.83
N GLY A 63 13.38 -6.38 9.56
CA GLY A 63 12.93 -5.46 10.61
C GLY A 63 11.85 -4.46 10.17
N LYS A 64 11.05 -4.79 9.14
CA LYS A 64 9.95 -3.95 8.62
C LYS A 64 8.98 -3.50 9.71
N SER A 65 8.37 -4.43 10.44
CA SER A 65 7.36 -4.11 11.46
C SER A 65 7.92 -3.22 12.59
N THR A 66 9.18 -3.44 13.00
CA THR A 66 9.85 -2.59 14.00
C THR A 66 10.11 -1.19 13.45
N LEU A 67 10.52 -1.07 12.18
CA LEU A 67 10.65 0.21 11.48
C LEU A 67 9.31 0.93 11.38
N LEU A 68 8.22 0.22 11.04
CA LEU A 68 6.87 0.79 10.99
C LEU A 68 6.44 1.36 12.36
N GLY A 69 6.73 0.67 13.46
CA GLY A 69 6.40 1.15 14.80
C GLY A 69 7.01 2.53 15.08
N VAL A 70 8.28 2.73 14.73
CA VAL A 70 8.95 4.03 14.90
C VAL A 70 8.44 5.08 13.91
N LEU A 71 8.13 4.69 12.67
CA LEU A 71 7.51 5.60 11.69
C LEU A 71 6.15 6.12 12.17
N ILE A 72 5.29 5.23 12.70
CA ILE A 72 3.99 5.63 13.23
C ILE A 72 4.19 6.65 14.36
N GLU A 73 5.06 6.37 15.32
CA GLU A 73 5.38 7.30 16.41
C GLU A 73 5.81 8.67 15.89
N LYS A 74 6.76 8.71 14.95
CA LYS A 74 7.29 9.95 14.37
C LYS A 74 6.27 10.72 13.54
N ILE A 75 5.44 10.03 12.75
CA ILE A 75 4.37 10.68 11.99
C ILE A 75 3.31 11.26 12.95
N ARG A 76 2.95 10.52 14.01
CA ARG A 76 2.01 11.01 15.03
C ARG A 76 2.55 12.21 15.80
N GLN A 77 3.86 12.27 16.08
CA GLN A 77 4.51 13.45 16.67
C GLN A 77 4.36 14.71 15.80
N SER A 78 4.20 14.56 14.48
CA SER A 78 3.92 15.67 13.56
C SER A 78 2.43 16.06 13.48
N GLY A 79 1.56 15.44 14.29
CA GLY A 79 0.11 15.70 14.32
C GLY A 79 -0.71 14.95 13.25
N ARG A 80 -0.05 14.34 12.26
CA ARG A 80 -0.68 13.64 11.12
C ARG A 80 -1.24 12.27 11.48
N THR A 81 -2.38 11.89 10.93
CA THR A 81 -3.03 10.59 11.15
C THR A 81 -2.44 9.50 10.25
N VAL A 82 -2.40 8.26 10.76
CA VAL A 82 -1.77 7.10 10.09
C VAL A 82 -2.72 5.92 10.03
N GLY A 83 -2.99 5.45 8.81
CA GLY A 83 -3.57 4.14 8.56
C GLY A 83 -2.48 3.12 8.25
N VAL A 84 -2.61 1.89 8.74
CA VAL A 84 -1.66 0.80 8.46
C VAL A 84 -2.42 -0.42 7.93
N ILE A 85 -1.98 -0.95 6.79
CA ILE A 85 -2.41 -2.23 6.23
C ILE A 85 -1.23 -3.19 6.34
N ALA A 86 -1.33 -4.16 7.24
CA ALA A 86 -0.32 -5.20 7.41
C ALA A 86 -0.78 -6.47 6.71
N VAL A 87 -0.05 -6.89 5.67
CA VAL A 87 -0.35 -8.12 4.91
C VAL A 87 0.45 -9.27 5.49
N ASP A 88 -0.23 -10.34 5.90
CA ASP A 88 0.33 -11.53 6.57
C ASP A 88 0.07 -12.81 5.74
N PRO A 89 1.04 -13.72 5.58
CA PRO A 89 0.85 -14.99 4.87
C PRO A 89 -0.02 -16.00 5.65
N SER A 90 -0.24 -15.80 6.96
CA SER A 90 -0.73 -16.84 7.87
C SER A 90 -2.24 -17.18 7.82
N SER A 91 -3.03 -16.71 6.85
CA SER A 91 -4.47 -17.08 6.82
C SER A 91 -4.77 -18.52 6.44
N GLN A 92 -3.85 -19.25 5.83
CA GLN A 92 -4.15 -20.60 5.35
C GLN A 92 -4.43 -21.61 6.49
N VAL A 93 -4.03 -21.34 7.73
CA VAL A 93 -4.09 -22.32 8.83
C VAL A 93 -5.12 -21.98 9.92
N SER A 94 -5.56 -20.72 10.06
CA SER A 94 -6.34 -20.28 11.24
C SER A 94 -7.79 -19.82 10.97
N GLY A 95 -8.29 -19.85 9.72
CA GLY A 95 -9.70 -19.52 9.44
C GLY A 95 -10.09 -18.05 9.72
N GLY A 96 -9.11 -17.17 9.81
CA GLY A 96 -9.26 -15.77 10.15
C GLY A 96 -8.02 -15.31 10.93
N ALA A 97 -7.60 -14.06 10.74
CA ALA A 97 -6.47 -13.46 11.46
C ALA A 97 -6.82 -13.26 12.95
N LEU A 98 -7.02 -14.36 13.66
CA LEU A 98 -7.21 -14.41 15.10
C LEU A 98 -5.80 -14.47 15.71
N LEU A 99 -5.36 -13.29 16.13
CA LEU A 99 -4.39 -13.06 17.22
C LEU A 99 -2.89 -13.37 16.96
N GLY A 100 -2.51 -13.98 15.84
CA GLY A 100 -1.14 -14.51 15.64
C GLY A 100 0.02 -13.50 15.59
N ASP A 101 -0.10 -12.38 14.87
CA ASP A 101 1.06 -11.48 14.60
C ASP A 101 0.89 -10.04 15.10
N ARG A 102 -0.17 -9.76 15.89
CA ARG A 102 -0.38 -8.45 16.55
C ARG A 102 0.74 -8.07 17.54
N GLY A 103 1.66 -8.98 17.85
CA GLY A 103 2.78 -8.74 18.76
C GLY A 103 3.91 -7.87 18.21
N ARG A 104 3.97 -7.59 16.90
CA ARG A 104 5.12 -6.87 16.29
C ARG A 104 4.92 -5.37 16.13
N LEU A 105 3.67 -4.92 15.93
CA LEU A 105 3.33 -3.50 15.77
C LEU A 105 2.48 -3.05 16.97
N VAL A 106 3.14 -2.70 18.07
CA VAL A 106 2.48 -2.18 19.27
C VAL A 106 2.06 -0.75 19.01
N THR A 107 0.75 -0.52 18.90
CA THR A 107 0.16 0.82 18.80
C THR A 107 -0.71 1.10 20.02
N ASN A 108 -0.89 2.37 20.38
CA ASN A 108 -1.82 2.77 21.42
C ASN A 108 -3.27 2.61 20.89
N PRO A 109 -4.10 1.70 21.44
CA PRO A 109 -5.47 1.52 20.97
C PRO A 109 -6.31 2.81 21.07
N GLU A 110 -6.00 3.65 22.05
CA GLU A 110 -6.70 4.91 22.33
C GLU A 110 -6.26 6.08 21.42
N ASP A 111 -5.15 5.96 20.68
CA ASP A 111 -4.75 7.02 19.74
C ASP A 111 -5.69 7.03 18.54
N ALA A 112 -6.69 7.91 18.56
CA ALA A 112 -7.67 8.09 17.49
C ALA A 112 -7.03 8.36 16.11
N GLY A 113 -5.79 8.86 16.08
CA GLY A 113 -5.05 9.13 14.84
C GLY A 113 -4.31 7.93 14.26
N VAL A 114 -4.37 6.73 14.87
CA VAL A 114 -3.75 5.51 14.34
C VAL A 114 -4.79 4.41 14.14
N TYR A 115 -4.84 3.84 12.94
CA TYR A 115 -5.66 2.65 12.65
C TYR A 115 -4.83 1.56 12.01
N VAL A 116 -4.93 0.32 12.50
CA VAL A 116 -4.21 -0.83 11.96
C VAL A 116 -5.20 -1.90 11.52
N ARG A 117 -5.10 -2.30 10.25
CA ARG A 117 -5.81 -3.43 9.68
C ARG A 117 -4.82 -4.52 9.28
N SER A 118 -4.95 -5.69 9.89
CA SER A 118 -4.28 -6.89 9.40
C SER A 118 -5.13 -7.51 8.29
N MET A 119 -4.51 -7.82 7.16
CA MET A 119 -5.12 -8.49 6.02
C MET A 119 -4.31 -9.72 5.72
N ALA A 120 -4.98 -10.77 5.27
CA ALA A 120 -4.31 -12.01 5.01
C ALA A 120 -4.16 -12.25 3.51
N ALA A 121 -2.97 -12.68 3.10
CA ALA A 121 -2.69 -13.08 1.72
C ALA A 121 -3.48 -14.38 1.44
N ARG A 122 -4.68 -14.25 0.87
CA ARG A 122 -5.50 -15.39 0.43
C ARG A 122 -4.87 -16.06 -0.81
N ASP A 123 -5.35 -17.25 -1.16
CA ASP A 123 -4.86 -18.21 -2.18
C ASP A 123 -4.75 -17.72 -3.65
N ARG A 124 -4.64 -16.41 -3.89
CA ARG A 124 -4.30 -15.89 -5.21
C ARG A 124 -2.81 -15.97 -5.45
N LEU A 125 -2.45 -16.50 -6.61
CA LEU A 125 -1.16 -16.27 -7.26
C LEU A 125 -0.99 -14.75 -7.44
N GLY A 126 -0.33 -14.09 -6.48
CA GLY A 126 -0.17 -12.63 -6.50
C GLY A 126 -0.02 -11.92 -5.15
N GLY A 127 -0.02 -12.58 -4.00
CA GLY A 127 0.56 -12.06 -2.74
C GLY A 127 -0.12 -10.87 -2.02
N LEU A 128 -0.89 -10.00 -2.69
CA LEU A 128 -1.80 -9.04 -2.06
C LEU A 128 -3.19 -9.64 -1.95
N ALA A 129 -3.84 -9.48 -0.79
CA ALA A 129 -5.24 -9.81 -0.64
C ALA A 129 -6.04 -8.95 -1.65
N ALA A 130 -7.03 -9.53 -2.35
CA ALA A 130 -7.90 -8.82 -3.30
C ALA A 130 -8.48 -7.49 -2.75
N LEU A 131 -8.63 -7.44 -1.44
CA LEU A 131 -9.20 -6.31 -0.70
C LEU A 131 -8.17 -5.24 -0.29
N THR A 132 -6.88 -5.46 -0.52
CA THR A 132 -5.82 -4.50 -0.16
C THR A 132 -6.02 -3.17 -0.89
N MET A 133 -6.30 -3.21 -2.19
CA MET A 133 -6.58 -2.00 -2.98
C MET A 133 -7.84 -1.28 -2.50
N PRO A 134 -9.02 -1.94 -2.37
CA PRO A 134 -10.21 -1.32 -1.78
C PRO A 134 -9.97 -0.73 -0.39
N ALA A 135 -9.32 -1.46 0.52
CA ALA A 135 -9.01 -0.99 1.87
C ALA A 135 -8.06 0.22 1.84
N MET A 136 -7.03 0.16 1.00
CA MET A 136 -6.09 1.27 0.78
C MET A 136 -6.83 2.51 0.27
N VAL A 137 -7.71 2.38 -0.73
CA VAL A 137 -8.46 3.53 -1.27
C VAL A 137 -9.35 4.15 -0.21
N LEU A 138 -10.07 3.34 0.58
CA LEU A 138 -10.89 3.84 1.68
C LEU A 138 -10.04 4.58 2.71
N MET A 139 -8.93 3.99 3.15
CA MET A 139 -8.03 4.61 4.12
C MET A 139 -7.33 5.85 3.56
N ARG A 140 -7.02 5.88 2.26
CA ARG A 140 -6.45 7.05 1.57
C ARG A 140 -7.38 8.26 1.61
N GLY A 141 -8.69 8.06 1.68
CA GLY A 141 -9.67 9.14 1.86
C GLY A 141 -9.81 9.64 3.30
N LEU A 142 -9.24 8.95 4.29
CA LEU A 142 -9.49 9.19 5.72
C LEU A 142 -8.24 9.62 6.51
N PHE A 143 -7.05 9.24 6.06
CA PHE A 143 -5.78 9.47 6.77
C PHE A 143 -4.85 10.44 6.03
N ASP A 144 -3.87 10.98 6.73
CA ASP A 144 -2.79 11.78 6.13
C ASP A 144 -1.70 10.89 5.51
N VAL A 145 -1.44 9.74 6.12
CA VAL A 145 -0.48 8.73 5.65
C VAL A 145 -1.11 7.34 5.72
N VAL A 146 -0.90 6.52 4.69
CA VAL A 146 -1.24 5.09 4.72
C VAL A 146 0.03 4.27 4.52
N LEU A 147 0.36 3.42 5.48
CA LEU A 147 1.50 2.49 5.41
C LEU A 147 0.99 1.10 5.02
N ILE A 148 1.61 0.46 4.03
CA ILE A 148 1.29 -0.91 3.60
C ILE A 148 2.53 -1.78 3.79
N GLU A 149 2.49 -2.72 4.72
CA GLU A 149 3.58 -3.68 4.95
C GLU A 149 3.29 -4.98 4.19
N THR A 150 4.26 -5.44 3.40
CA THR A 150 4.20 -6.79 2.80
C THR A 150 4.82 -7.85 3.69
N VAL A 151 4.44 -9.09 3.45
CA VAL A 151 5.01 -10.29 4.09
C VAL A 151 6.55 -10.36 3.97
N GLY A 152 7.08 -10.00 2.78
CA GLY A 152 8.49 -10.14 2.46
C GLY A 152 8.94 -11.56 2.07
N VAL A 153 8.03 -12.45 1.68
CA VAL A 153 8.36 -13.67 0.93
C VAL A 153 7.66 -13.69 -0.43
N GLY A 154 8.39 -14.12 -1.47
CA GLY A 154 7.81 -14.57 -2.75
C GLY A 154 7.74 -13.49 -3.85
N GLN A 155 6.58 -13.42 -4.51
CA GLN A 155 6.25 -12.38 -5.51
C GLN A 155 5.43 -11.22 -4.90
N SER A 156 5.33 -11.16 -3.59
CA SER A 156 4.52 -10.16 -2.87
C SER A 156 5.18 -8.76 -2.90
N GLU A 157 6.47 -8.72 -3.20
CA GLU A 157 7.35 -7.56 -3.22
C GLU A 157 7.06 -6.65 -4.42
N THR A 158 6.67 -7.23 -5.57
CA THR A 158 6.26 -6.47 -6.76
C THR A 158 4.84 -5.92 -6.65
N GLU A 159 4.07 -6.39 -5.68
CA GLU A 159 2.63 -6.15 -5.62
C GLU A 159 2.29 -4.90 -4.81
N VAL A 160 3.08 -4.59 -3.78
CA VAL A 160 2.94 -3.33 -3.03
C VAL A 160 3.02 -2.09 -3.93
N VAL A 161 3.77 -2.21 -5.03
CA VAL A 161 3.94 -1.19 -6.07
C VAL A 161 2.60 -0.78 -6.66
N ARG A 162 1.68 -1.74 -6.79
CA ARG A 162 0.35 -1.54 -7.34
C ARG A 162 -0.57 -0.76 -6.41
N ALA A 163 -0.25 -0.70 -5.12
CA ALA A 163 -1.08 -0.02 -4.12
C ALA A 163 -0.46 1.26 -3.57
N ALA A 164 0.87 1.41 -3.58
CA ALA A 164 1.57 2.51 -2.94
C ALA A 164 1.96 3.62 -3.90
N ASP A 165 1.85 4.88 -3.49
CA ASP A 165 2.42 6.01 -4.23
C ASP A 165 3.95 6.01 -4.17
N THR A 166 4.50 5.60 -3.02
CA THR A 166 5.94 5.53 -2.75
C THR A 166 6.31 4.16 -2.19
N VAL A 167 7.33 3.52 -2.76
CA VAL A 167 7.81 2.21 -2.29
C VAL A 167 9.14 2.35 -1.55
N LEU A 168 9.14 1.98 -0.28
CA LEU A 168 10.31 1.83 0.57
C LEU A 168 10.79 0.38 0.54
N PHE A 169 12.02 0.17 0.09
CA PHE A 169 12.71 -1.11 0.21
C PHE A 169 13.64 -1.13 1.43
N CYS A 170 13.39 -2.08 2.32
CA CYS A 170 14.22 -2.38 3.47
C CYS A 170 15.27 -3.42 3.09
N ALA A 171 16.54 -3.12 3.34
CA ALA A 171 17.65 -4.06 3.31
C ALA A 171 18.30 -4.14 4.69
N GLN A 172 18.88 -5.30 5.03
CA GLN A 172 19.65 -5.45 6.25
C GLN A 172 21.14 -5.63 5.92
N PRO A 173 22.05 -5.10 6.76
CA PRO A 173 23.47 -5.31 6.60
C PRO A 173 23.85 -6.79 6.59
N GLY A 174 24.77 -7.18 5.71
CA GLY A 174 25.37 -8.53 5.70
C GLY A 174 24.47 -9.66 5.18
N SER A 175 23.26 -9.36 4.70
CA SER A 175 22.39 -10.36 4.04
C SER A 175 22.67 -10.39 2.54
N GLY A 176 23.06 -11.57 2.04
CA GLY A 176 23.18 -11.82 0.60
C GLY A 176 21.83 -11.75 -0.13
N ASP A 177 20.73 -11.92 0.60
CA ASP A 177 19.36 -11.86 0.06
C ASP A 177 19.08 -10.49 -0.52
N SER A 178 19.48 -9.40 0.15
CA SER A 178 19.19 -8.03 -0.33
C SER A 178 19.74 -7.79 -1.75
N LEU A 179 20.91 -8.36 -2.06
CA LEU A 179 21.52 -8.26 -3.39
C LEU A 179 20.89 -9.23 -4.40
N GLN A 180 20.40 -10.39 -3.95
CA GLN A 180 19.66 -11.33 -4.80
C GLN A 180 18.26 -10.81 -5.16
N PHE A 181 17.56 -10.18 -4.21
CA PHE A 181 16.28 -9.51 -4.44
C PHE A 181 16.44 -8.41 -5.50
N MET A 182 17.51 -7.61 -5.44
CA MET A 182 17.81 -6.62 -6.49
C MET A 182 18.02 -7.24 -7.88
N LYS A 183 18.72 -8.38 -7.95
CA LYS A 183 18.97 -9.10 -9.21
C LYS A 183 17.72 -9.75 -9.80
N ALA A 184 16.64 -9.88 -9.03
CA ALA A 184 15.36 -10.43 -9.49
C ALA A 184 14.47 -9.39 -10.21
N GLY A 185 15.01 -8.24 -10.62
CA GLY A 185 14.25 -7.17 -11.28
C GLY A 185 13.54 -6.21 -10.32
N ILE A 186 13.76 -6.34 -9.01
CA ILE A 186 13.15 -5.47 -7.99
C ILE A 186 13.90 -4.14 -7.89
N ILE A 187 15.12 -4.00 -8.43
CA ILE A 187 15.93 -2.77 -8.23
C ILE A 187 15.29 -1.51 -8.83
N GLU A 188 14.48 -1.64 -9.88
CA GLU A 188 13.85 -0.51 -10.59
C GLU A 188 12.56 -0.03 -9.94
N ILE A 189 12.09 -0.75 -8.92
CA ILE A 189 10.76 -0.57 -8.33
C ILE A 189 10.75 0.41 -7.14
N PRO A 190 11.68 0.35 -6.16
CA PRO A 190 11.63 1.20 -4.99
C PRO A 190 11.97 2.64 -5.31
N ASP A 191 11.19 3.56 -4.75
CA ASP A 191 11.48 4.99 -4.82
C ASP A 191 12.48 5.39 -3.71
N ILE A 192 12.55 4.63 -2.61
CA ILE A 192 13.46 4.87 -1.48
C ILE A 192 14.04 3.55 -0.98
N PHE A 193 15.32 3.55 -0.62
CA PHE A 193 16.02 2.40 -0.05
C PHE A 193 16.49 2.71 1.38
N VAL A 194 16.36 1.74 2.28
CA VAL A 194 16.81 1.89 3.66
C VAL A 194 17.59 0.67 4.16
N ILE A 195 18.70 0.92 4.83
CA ILE A 195 19.44 -0.05 5.64
C ILE A 195 18.89 0.00 7.07
N THR A 196 18.12 -0.99 7.50
CA THR A 196 17.30 -0.95 8.74
C THR A 196 18.07 -1.09 10.05
N LYS A 197 19.25 -1.69 10.02
CA LYS A 197 20.13 -1.95 11.19
C LYS A 197 21.43 -1.16 11.05
N SER A 198 21.32 0.14 10.75
CA SER A 198 22.47 1.00 10.46
C SER A 198 23.45 1.15 11.63
N ASP A 199 23.02 0.78 12.83
CA ASP A 199 23.84 0.74 14.05
C ASP A 199 24.90 -0.39 14.06
N MET A 200 24.89 -1.31 13.09
CA MET A 200 25.87 -2.42 12.96
C MET A 200 27.27 -1.99 12.46
N GLY A 201 27.61 -0.69 12.57
CA GLY A 201 28.94 -0.17 12.29
C GLY A 201 29.42 -0.41 10.86
N GLY A 202 30.61 -1.01 10.71
CA GLY A 202 31.26 -1.18 9.40
C GLY A 202 30.48 -2.05 8.41
N VAL A 203 29.70 -3.02 8.89
CA VAL A 203 28.89 -3.89 8.02
C VAL A 203 27.74 -3.10 7.40
N ALA A 204 27.08 -2.22 8.18
CA ALA A 204 26.02 -1.36 7.68
C ALA A 204 26.53 -0.37 6.64
N ARG A 205 27.68 0.29 6.91
CA ARG A 205 28.28 1.24 5.96
C ARG A 205 28.66 0.58 4.63
N ARG A 206 29.18 -0.66 4.67
CA ARG A 206 29.46 -1.43 3.45
C ARG A 206 28.19 -1.74 2.67
N ALA A 207 27.15 -2.24 3.34
CA ALA A 207 25.87 -2.54 2.70
C ALA A 207 25.24 -1.30 2.05
N GLU A 208 25.32 -0.14 2.71
CA GLU A 208 24.87 1.13 2.15
C GLU A 208 25.66 1.52 0.89
N ALA A 209 27.00 1.43 0.94
CA ALA A 209 27.86 1.73 -0.20
C ALA A 209 27.62 0.79 -1.38
N ASP A 210 27.48 -0.52 -1.12
CA ASP A 210 27.19 -1.53 -2.14
C ASP A 210 25.85 -1.24 -2.82
N LEU A 211 24.83 -0.87 -2.04
CA LEU A 211 23.51 -0.53 -2.57
C LEU A 211 23.54 0.77 -3.39
N ARG A 212 24.24 1.81 -2.91
CA ARG A 212 24.44 3.05 -3.69
C ARG A 212 25.15 2.78 -5.01
N ASN A 213 26.17 1.94 -5.00
CA ASN A 213 26.90 1.56 -6.21
C ASN A 213 26.01 0.79 -7.20
N ALA A 214 25.20 -0.15 -6.71
CA ALA A 214 24.25 -0.87 -7.56
C ALA A 214 23.24 0.06 -8.22
N LEU A 215 22.75 1.07 -7.50
CA LEU A 215 21.76 2.04 -8.01
C LEU A 215 22.34 3.07 -8.98
N ASN A 216 23.64 3.39 -8.89
CA ASN A 216 24.28 4.29 -9.85
C ASN A 216 24.23 3.78 -11.30
N HIS A 217 23.98 2.47 -11.50
CA HIS A 217 23.82 1.85 -12.81
C HIS A 217 22.37 1.77 -13.28
N VAL A 218 21.40 2.10 -12.43
CA VAL A 218 19.97 2.14 -12.77
C VAL A 218 19.64 3.56 -13.20
N ALA A 219 19.35 3.77 -14.48
CA ALA A 219 18.91 5.07 -14.98
C ALA A 219 17.57 5.43 -14.34
N GLY A 220 17.47 6.61 -13.72
CA GLY A 220 16.19 7.12 -13.24
C GLY A 220 15.30 7.46 -14.43
N ASN A 221 14.01 7.08 -14.36
CA ASN A 221 13.02 7.45 -15.37
C ASN A 221 12.85 8.97 -15.36
N ALA A 222 13.44 9.64 -16.35
CA ALA A 222 13.18 11.05 -16.63
C ALA A 222 11.85 11.14 -17.37
N ASP A 223 10.96 12.02 -16.92
CA ASP A 223 9.76 12.36 -17.67
C ASP A 223 9.91 13.72 -18.36
N GLU A 224 8.98 14.04 -19.26
CA GLU A 224 8.97 15.31 -20.01
C GLU A 224 8.81 16.56 -19.12
N ALA A 225 8.55 16.39 -17.81
CA ALA A 225 8.20 17.44 -16.85
C ALA A 225 9.32 17.80 -15.86
N GLY A 226 10.50 17.16 -15.89
CA GLY A 226 11.64 17.57 -15.07
C GLY A 226 12.70 16.51 -14.79
N ALA A 227 13.51 16.76 -13.76
CA ALA A 227 14.63 15.90 -13.38
C ALA A 227 14.15 14.53 -12.88
N PRO A 228 14.83 13.42 -13.27
CA PRO A 228 14.49 12.08 -12.82
C PRO A 228 14.55 11.97 -11.30
N TRP A 229 13.60 11.23 -10.70
CA TRP A 229 13.70 10.89 -9.28
C TRP A 229 14.91 10.00 -9.05
N LYS A 230 15.82 10.46 -8.20
CA LYS A 230 16.98 9.67 -7.78
C LYS A 230 16.69 9.05 -6.42
N ALA A 231 16.38 7.76 -6.41
CA ALA A 231 16.06 7.03 -5.20
C ALA A 231 17.20 7.13 -4.16
N PRO A 232 16.95 7.73 -2.98
CA PRO A 232 17.97 7.82 -1.94
C PRO A 232 18.17 6.47 -1.26
N VAL A 233 19.41 6.21 -0.85
CA VAL A 233 19.76 5.15 0.10
C VAL A 233 20.00 5.80 1.44
N LEU A 234 19.33 5.32 2.48
CA LEU A 234 19.42 5.85 3.85
C LEU A 234 19.77 4.73 4.84
N GLY A 235 20.27 5.11 6.01
CA GLY A 235 20.43 4.21 7.15
C GLY A 235 19.47 4.59 8.26
N VAL A 236 18.75 3.62 8.82
CA VAL A 236 17.96 3.80 10.05
C VAL A 236 18.33 2.76 11.08
N SER A 237 18.06 3.03 12.35
CA SER A 237 18.14 2.05 13.42
C SER A 237 16.87 2.14 14.24
N SER A 238 15.96 1.18 14.08
CA SER A 238 14.72 1.18 14.85
C SER A 238 14.96 1.00 16.35
N GLN A 239 16.05 0.31 16.73
CA GLN A 239 16.43 0.12 18.14
C GLN A 239 16.88 1.44 18.78
N LYS A 240 17.68 2.24 18.06
CA LYS A 240 18.16 3.54 18.55
C LYS A 240 17.23 4.71 18.21
N LYS A 241 16.20 4.46 17.39
CA LYS A 241 15.33 5.48 16.78
C LYS A 241 16.10 6.55 15.99
N GLU A 242 17.20 6.15 15.35
CA GLU A 242 18.09 7.03 14.58
C GLU A 242 17.80 6.94 13.06
N GLY A 243 18.04 8.03 12.34
CA GLY A 243 17.90 8.12 10.87
C GLY A 243 16.47 8.33 10.34
N PHE A 244 15.45 8.28 11.21
CA PHE A 244 14.05 8.40 10.81
C PHE A 244 13.67 9.80 10.32
N ASP A 245 14.31 10.85 10.82
CA ASP A 245 14.02 12.21 10.37
C ASP A 245 14.39 12.38 8.89
N GLY A 246 15.56 11.87 8.48
CA GLY A 246 15.96 11.83 7.07
C GLY A 246 15.09 10.92 6.20
N LEU A 247 14.54 9.84 6.76
CA LEU A 247 13.57 8.99 6.06
C LEU A 247 12.24 9.71 5.83
N LEU A 248 11.74 10.45 6.82
CA LEU A 248 10.55 11.29 6.66
C LEU A 248 10.77 12.40 5.63
N GLU A 249 11.93 13.06 5.66
CA GLU A 249 12.30 14.06 4.66
C GLU A 249 12.33 13.47 3.24
N ALA A 250 12.82 12.24 3.09
CA ALA A 250 12.80 11.55 1.80
C ALA A 250 11.37 11.23 1.32
N PHE A 251 10.46 10.81 2.22
CA PHE A 251 9.05 10.64 1.87
C PHE A 251 8.41 11.94 1.41
N GLU A 252 8.64 13.05 2.13
CA GLU A 252 8.13 14.37 1.76
C GLU A 252 8.72 14.86 0.42
N ALA A 253 10.00 14.63 0.19
CA ALA A 253 10.67 14.98 -1.06
C ALA A 253 10.06 14.21 -2.24
N HIS A 254 9.82 12.91 -2.08
CA HIS A 254 9.20 12.10 -3.12
C HIS A 254 7.73 12.48 -3.33
N TRP A 255 6.98 12.75 -2.26
CA TRP A 255 5.60 13.24 -2.35
C TRP A 255 5.49 14.54 -3.13
N ARG A 256 6.38 15.51 -2.87
CA ARG A 256 6.47 16.74 -3.66
C ARG A 256 6.84 16.47 -5.11
N TRP A 257 7.79 15.57 -5.36
CA TRP A 257 8.18 15.20 -6.72
C TRP A 257 7.01 14.57 -7.50
N LEU A 258 6.21 13.71 -6.86
CA LEU A 258 4.98 13.12 -7.43
C LEU A 258 3.90 14.17 -7.71
N GLY A 259 3.83 15.23 -6.89
CA GLY A 259 2.86 16.32 -7.04
C GLY A 259 3.18 17.31 -8.17
N VAL A 260 4.35 17.19 -8.82
CA VAL A 260 4.70 18.02 -9.98
C VAL A 260 4.17 17.39 -11.26
N GLY A 261 3.44 18.18 -12.05
CA GLY A 261 2.83 17.72 -13.29
C GLY A 261 1.74 16.67 -13.03
N ARG A 262 1.66 15.65 -13.89
CA ARG A 262 0.68 14.56 -13.78
C ARG A 262 1.29 13.25 -13.26
N ARG A 263 2.43 13.30 -12.56
CA ARG A 263 3.16 12.08 -12.13
C ARG A 263 2.32 11.21 -11.20
N LEU A 264 1.75 11.80 -10.15
CA LEU A 264 0.89 11.09 -9.21
C LEU A 264 -0.35 10.51 -9.90
N GLU A 265 -1.02 11.32 -10.72
CA GLU A 265 -2.24 10.95 -11.44
C GLU A 265 -1.99 9.83 -12.43
N GLY A 266 -0.92 9.94 -13.23
CA GLY A 266 -0.50 8.89 -14.16
C GLY A 266 -0.16 7.59 -13.44
N ARG A 267 0.67 7.66 -12.39
CA ARG A 267 1.05 6.51 -11.58
C ARG A 267 -0.16 5.83 -10.93
N ARG A 268 -1.16 6.59 -10.47
CA ARG A 268 -2.40 6.02 -9.92
C ARG A 268 -3.29 5.44 -11.01
N SER A 269 -3.47 6.12 -12.14
CA SER A 269 -4.30 5.66 -13.27
C SER A 269 -3.81 4.32 -13.88
N GLU A 270 -2.50 4.13 -13.97
CA GLU A 270 -1.90 2.86 -14.40
C GLU A 270 -2.28 1.72 -13.44
N LYS A 271 -2.19 1.97 -12.13
CA LYS A 271 -2.55 1.01 -11.08
C LYS A 271 -4.04 0.71 -11.05
N ASP A 272 -4.86 1.71 -11.28
CA ASP A 272 -6.32 1.57 -11.35
C ASP A 272 -6.73 0.68 -12.52
N SER A 273 -6.07 0.83 -13.68
CA SER A 273 -6.31 -0.01 -14.85
C SER A 273 -5.93 -1.47 -14.60
N LEU A 274 -4.76 -1.70 -13.97
CA LEU A 274 -4.31 -3.04 -13.59
C LEU A 274 -5.27 -3.69 -12.59
N TRP A 275 -5.68 -2.95 -11.55
CA TRP A 275 -6.63 -3.45 -10.56
C TRP A 275 -7.99 -3.78 -11.18
N LEU A 276 -8.51 -2.93 -12.07
CA LEU A 276 -9.79 -3.16 -12.74
C LEU A 276 -9.76 -4.42 -13.61
N GLU A 277 -8.69 -4.61 -14.38
CA GLU A 277 -8.50 -5.82 -15.18
C GLU A 277 -8.48 -7.07 -14.30
N GLU A 278 -7.78 -7.03 -13.16
CA GLU A 278 -7.74 -8.15 -12.21
C GLU A 278 -9.10 -8.43 -11.58
N ALA A 279 -9.79 -7.40 -11.08
CA ALA A 279 -11.12 -7.55 -10.47
C ALA A 279 -12.12 -8.18 -11.46
N LEU A 280 -12.10 -7.75 -12.72
CA LEU A 280 -12.96 -8.32 -13.76
C LEU A 280 -12.55 -9.75 -14.14
N ARG A 281 -11.26 -10.08 -14.04
CA ARG A 281 -10.74 -11.43 -14.30
C ARG A 281 -11.24 -12.39 -13.26
N ASP A 282 -11.31 -11.93 -12.02
CA ASP A 282 -11.80 -12.73 -10.90
C ASP A 282 -13.30 -12.98 -10.99
N LEU A 283 -14.05 -11.96 -11.43
CA LEU A 283 -15.50 -12.03 -11.58
C LEU A 283 -15.95 -12.91 -12.75
N TYR A 284 -15.31 -12.74 -13.92
CA TYR A 284 -15.82 -13.29 -15.18
C TYR A 284 -14.87 -14.30 -15.83
N GLY A 285 -13.69 -14.53 -15.25
CA GLY A 285 -12.66 -15.37 -15.85
C GLY A 285 -12.03 -14.77 -17.12
N ARG A 286 -11.05 -15.48 -17.67
CA ARG A 286 -10.29 -15.03 -18.86
C ARG A 286 -11.17 -14.88 -20.10
N GLU A 287 -12.11 -15.79 -20.32
CA GLU A 287 -13.02 -15.73 -21.47
C GLU A 287 -14.08 -14.63 -21.30
N GLY A 288 -14.51 -14.35 -20.06
CA GLY A 288 -15.39 -13.22 -19.77
C GLY A 288 -14.76 -11.88 -20.10
N ILE A 289 -13.47 -11.68 -19.77
CA ILE A 289 -12.71 -10.47 -20.12
C ILE A 289 -12.59 -10.26 -21.62
N LYS A 290 -12.31 -11.31 -22.41
CA LYS A 290 -12.17 -11.17 -23.88
C LYS A 290 -13.42 -10.60 -24.53
N SER A 291 -14.59 -10.85 -23.93
CA SER A 291 -15.87 -10.32 -24.41
C SER A 291 -16.13 -8.85 -24.04
N LEU A 292 -15.33 -8.26 -23.14
CA LEU A 292 -15.56 -6.93 -22.56
C LEU A 292 -14.78 -5.79 -23.25
N GLY A 293 -13.82 -6.08 -24.12
CA GLY A 293 -13.08 -5.05 -24.88
C GLY A 293 -12.06 -4.26 -24.05
N GLN A 294 -11.79 -3.00 -24.41
CA GLN A 294 -10.79 -2.16 -23.74
C GLN A 294 -11.31 -1.69 -22.37
N MET A 295 -10.64 -2.11 -21.29
CA MET A 295 -11.14 -1.99 -19.92
C MET A 295 -10.39 -0.93 -19.10
N LYS A 296 -10.33 0.28 -19.65
CA LYS A 296 -9.83 1.46 -18.92
C LYS A 296 -11.02 2.29 -18.44
N PRO A 297 -10.95 2.91 -17.24
CA PRO A 297 -11.94 3.90 -16.84
C PRO A 297 -11.99 5.04 -17.86
N ASP A 298 -13.19 5.52 -18.17
CA ASP A 298 -13.37 6.71 -19.01
C ASP A 298 -12.84 7.97 -18.28
N PRO A 299 -12.49 9.06 -18.99
CA PRO A 299 -12.05 10.29 -18.33
C PRO A 299 -13.06 10.80 -17.29
N GLY A 300 -12.62 10.90 -16.03
CA GLY A 300 -13.46 11.32 -14.89
C GLY A 300 -14.24 10.20 -14.20
N GLU A 301 -14.18 8.97 -14.73
CA GLU A 301 -14.75 7.78 -14.12
C GLU A 301 -13.73 7.13 -13.17
N THR A 302 -14.18 6.69 -11.99
CA THR A 302 -13.32 5.90 -11.09
C THR A 302 -13.28 4.43 -11.54
N PRO A 303 -12.22 3.68 -11.21
CA PRO A 303 -12.21 2.23 -11.49
C PRO A 303 -13.38 1.48 -10.83
N PHE A 304 -13.90 1.96 -9.70
CA PHE A 304 -15.04 1.36 -9.01
C PHE A 304 -16.37 1.66 -9.70
N GLN A 305 -16.53 2.86 -10.28
CA GLN A 305 -17.69 3.19 -11.12
C GLN A 305 -17.69 2.31 -12.38
N LYS A 306 -16.53 2.14 -13.01
CA LYS A 306 -16.40 1.28 -14.19
C LYS A 306 -16.74 -0.17 -13.89
N LEU A 307 -16.23 -0.69 -12.76
CA LEU A 307 -16.57 -2.03 -12.29
C LEU A 307 -18.09 -2.18 -12.06
N ALA A 308 -18.73 -1.21 -11.40
CA ALA A 308 -20.17 -1.21 -11.16
C ALA A 308 -20.98 -1.21 -12.48
N GLN A 309 -20.55 -0.43 -13.48
CA GLN A 309 -21.17 -0.40 -14.80
C GLN A 309 -21.12 -1.79 -15.46
N VAL A 310 -19.94 -2.41 -15.50
CA VAL A 310 -19.75 -3.73 -16.13
C VAL A 310 -20.59 -4.80 -15.41
N ILE A 311 -20.63 -4.77 -14.07
CA ILE A 311 -21.47 -5.68 -13.28
C ILE A 311 -22.94 -5.53 -13.67
N LYS A 312 -23.42 -4.29 -13.78
CA LYS A 312 -24.80 -4.02 -14.17
C LYS A 312 -25.12 -4.56 -15.56
N GLU A 313 -24.29 -4.25 -16.55
CA GLU A 313 -24.46 -4.70 -17.94
C GLU A 313 -24.49 -6.24 -18.07
N LYS A 314 -23.66 -6.96 -17.31
CA LYS A 314 -23.62 -8.44 -17.33
C LYS A 314 -24.73 -9.09 -16.50
N SER A 315 -25.27 -8.42 -15.50
CA SER A 315 -26.34 -8.97 -14.63
C SER A 315 -27.73 -8.88 -15.26
N GLY A 316 -27.88 -8.15 -16.38
CA GLY A 316 -29.16 -7.98 -17.07
C GLY A 316 -30.18 -7.12 -16.31
N VAL A 317 -29.72 -6.27 -15.39
CA VAL A 317 -30.54 -5.36 -14.56
C VAL A 317 -30.23 -3.90 -14.89
#